data_AF-A0AA51CBP5-F1
#
_entry.id   AF-A0AA51CBP5-F1
#
_cell.length_a   1.000
_cell.length_b   1.000
_cell.length_c   1.000
_cell.angle_alpha   90.00
_cell.angle_beta   90.00
_cell.angle_gamma   90.00
#
_symmetry.space_group_name_H-M   'P 1'
#
loop_
_entity.id
_entity.type
_entity.pdbx_description
1 polymer ?
#
loop_
_entity_poly.entity_id
_entity_poly.type
_entity_poly.pdbx_seq_one_letter_code
_entity_poly.pdbx_strand_id
1 'polypeptide(L)' 'MATKVMQLDYDTGELIEIYETIKEAAKDNWMDPNDLAKYIRKGNGMAMFKNKKIAFKRIGV' A
#
# COMPACT_ATOMS: atom_id res chain seq x y z
N MET A 1 -6.19 10.69 -10.40
CA MET A 1 -4.84 10.94 -9.84
C MET A 1 -4.18 9.60 -9.56
N ALA A 2 -3.06 9.32 -10.24
CA ALA A 2 -2.15 8.26 -9.82
C ALA A 2 -1.58 8.63 -8.45
N THR A 3 -1.61 7.70 -7.50
CA THR A 3 -1.05 7.90 -6.17
C THR A 3 0.06 6.89 -5.99
N LYS A 4 1.29 7.38 -5.84
CA LYS A 4 2.44 6.54 -5.53
C LYS A 4 2.30 5.97 -4.13
N VAL A 5 2.72 4.72 -3.96
CA VAL A 5 2.68 4.03 -2.66
C VAL A 5 3.97 3.24 -2.45
N MET A 6 4.40 3.19 -1.21
CA MET A 6 5.50 2.34 -0.76
C MET A 6 4.92 1.13 -0.03
N GLN A 7 5.36 -0.06 -0.41
CA GLN A 7 5.15 -1.31 0.32
C GLN A 7 6.23 -1.44 1.37
N LEU A 8 5.82 -1.72 2.60
CA LEU A 8 6.67 -1.89 3.76
C LEU A 8 6.46 -3.27 4.35
N ASP A 9 7.50 -3.84 4.93
CA ASP A 9 7.37 -5.01 5.79
C ASP A 9 6.51 -4.65 7.02
N TYR A 10 5.58 -5.54 7.38
CA TYR A 10 4.66 -5.26 8.47
C TYR A 10 5.33 -5.22 9.85
N ASP A 11 6.34 -6.07 10.06
CA ASP A 11 6.98 -6.24 11.37
C ASP A 11 8.15 -5.25 11.55
N THR A 12 8.93 -4.98 10.50
CA THR A 12 10.12 -4.10 10.56
C THR A 12 9.85 -2.67 10.08
N GLY A 13 8.83 -2.46 9.24
CA GLY A 13 8.59 -1.17 8.58
C GLY A 13 9.62 -0.83 7.49
N GLU A 14 10.49 -1.78 7.12
CA GLU A 14 11.47 -1.58 6.06
C GLU A 14 10.79 -1.49 4.69
N LEU A 15 11.35 -0.67 3.82
CA LEU A 15 10.86 -0.53 2.45
C LEU A 15 11.11 -1.82 1.66
N ILE A 16 10.05 -2.41 1.14
CA ILE A 16 10.11 -3.55 0.22
C ILE A 16 10.15 -3.03 -1.22
N GLU A 17 9.17 -2.21 -1.60
CA GLU A 17 9.00 -1.76 -2.97
C GLU A 17 8.25 -0.43 -3.07
N ILE A 18 8.44 0.30 -4.17
CA ILE A 18 7.69 1.52 -4.49
C ILE A 18 6.93 1.30 -5.79
N TYR A 19 5.62 1.56 -5.75
CA TYR A 19 4.75 1.51 -6.91
C TYR A 19 4.32 2.92 -7.32
N GLU A 20 4.29 3.17 -8.63
CA GLU A 20 3.84 4.45 -9.19
C GLU A 20 2.33 4.68 -8.98
N THR A 21 1.57 3.59 -8.86
CA THR A 21 0.13 3.64 -8.62
C THR A 21 -0.33 2.60 -7.58
N ILE A 22 -1.41 2.93 -6.87
CA ILE A 22 -2.16 1.96 -6.03
C ILE A 22 -2.61 0.74 -6.84
N LYS A 23 -2.92 0.91 -8.14
CA LYS A 23 -3.36 -0.18 -9.01
C LYS A 23 -2.27 -1.21 -9.25
N GLU A 24 -1.04 -0.76 -9.47
CA GLU A 24 0.12 -1.66 -9.63
C GLU A 24 0.40 -2.40 -8.32
N ALA A 25 0.46 -1.67 -7.20
CA ALA A 25 0.64 -2.25 -5.88
C ALA A 25 -0.39 -3.34 -5.56
N ALA A 26 -1.67 -3.06 -5.83
CA ALA A 26 -2.76 -4.00 -5.61
C ALA A 26 -2.67 -5.23 -6.52
N LYS A 27 -2.35 -5.03 -7.81
CA LYS A 27 -2.23 -6.12 -8.78
C LYS A 27 -1.09 -7.08 -8.39
N ASP A 28 0.07 -6.54 -8.04
CA ASP A 28 1.25 -7.32 -7.70
C ASP A 28 1.09 -8.09 -6.38
N ASN A 29 0.34 -7.51 -5.43
CA ASN A 29 0.06 -8.12 -4.14
C ASN A 29 -1.23 -8.96 -4.11
N TRP A 30 -1.87 -9.21 -5.24
CA TRP A 30 -3.12 -9.98 -5.35
C TRP A 30 -4.22 -9.42 -4.45
N MET A 31 -4.53 -8.13 -4.63
CA MET A 31 -5.51 -7.37 -3.85
C MET A 31 -6.46 -6.63 -4.79
N ASP A 32 -7.67 -6.34 -4.30
CA ASP A 32 -8.57 -5.44 -5.02
C ASP A 32 -8.05 -3.99 -4.92
N PRO A 33 -7.86 -3.27 -6.05
CA PRO A 33 -7.36 -1.91 -6.03
C PRO A 33 -8.25 -0.91 -5.28
N ASN A 34 -9.57 -1.12 -5.28
CA ASN A 34 -10.51 -0.25 -4.58
C ASN A 34 -10.44 -0.49 -3.07
N ASP A 35 -10.29 -1.74 -2.64
CA ASP A 35 -10.08 -2.06 -1.23
C ASP A 35 -8.77 -1.48 -0.72
N LEU A 36 -7.65 -1.67 -1.46
CA LEU A 36 -6.37 -1.09 -1.06
C LEU A 36 -6.46 0.44 -0.94
N ALA A 37 -7.05 1.11 -1.94
CA ALA A 37 -7.26 2.56 -1.90
C ALA A 37 -8.13 2.99 -0.70
N LYS A 38 -9.20 2.25 -0.42
CA LYS A 38 -10.11 2.49 0.70
C LYS A 38 -9.40 2.33 2.04
N TYR A 39 -8.59 1.29 2.22
CA TYR A 39 -7.82 1.09 3.46
C TYR A 39 -6.77 2.17 3.66
N ILE A 40 -6.02 2.53 2.61
CA ILE A 40 -5.03 3.61 2.67
C ILE A 40 -5.71 4.93 3.05
N ARG A 41 -6.86 5.25 2.44
CA ARG A 41 -7.62 6.46 2.77
C ARG A 41 -8.15 6.44 4.21
N LYS A 42 -8.66 5.30 4.68
CA LYS A 42 -9.17 5.15 6.05
C LYS A 42 -8.08 5.28 7.11
N GLY A 43 -6.88 4.77 6.84
CA GLY A 43 -5.73 4.89 7.73
C GLY A 43 -4.89 6.15 7.47
N ASN A 44 -5.51 7.24 7.01
CA ASN A 44 -4.86 8.53 6.79
C ASN A 44 -3.57 8.46 5.95
N GLY A 45 -3.59 7.70 4.87
CA GLY A 45 -2.45 7.46 3.99
C GLY A 45 -1.66 6.19 4.30
N MET A 46 -2.11 5.34 5.24
CA MET A 46 -1.48 4.06 5.56
C MET A 46 -2.49 2.93 5.63
N ALA A 47 -2.11 1.75 5.17
CA ALA A 47 -2.88 0.51 5.29
C ALA A 47 -1.97 -0.62 5.75
N MET A 48 -2.44 -1.45 6.69
CA MET A 48 -1.67 -2.58 7.21
C MET A 48 -2.45 -3.87 7.03
N PHE A 49 -1.80 -4.90 6.49
CA PHE A 49 -2.41 -6.18 6.16
C PHE A 49 -1.69 -7.31 6.89
N LYS A 50 -2.09 -7.57 8.14
CA LYS A 50 -1.46 -8.57 9.03
C LYS A 50 -1.36 -9.96 8.40
N ASN A 51 -2.41 -10.40 7.68
CA ASN A 51 -2.44 -11.72 7.05
C ASN A 51 -1.40 -11.89 5.93
N LYS A 52 -1.04 -10.79 5.25
CA LYS A 52 -0.05 -10.76 4.19
C LYS A 52 1.33 -10.29 4.68
N LYS A 53 1.45 -9.87 5.95
CA LYS A 53 2.67 -9.29 6.54
C LYS A 53 3.25 -8.12 5.74
N ILE A 54 2.37 -7.31 5.15
CA ILE A 54 2.74 -6.09 4.41
C ILE A 54 1.95 -4.87 4.89
N ALA A 55 2.53 -3.70 4.68
CA ALA A 55 1.85 -2.41 4.82
C ALA A 55 2.05 -1.57 3.56
N PHE A 56 1.12 -0.66 3.30
CA PHE A 56 1.23 0.33 2.22
C PHE A 56 1.10 1.72 2.79
N LYS A 57 2.01 2.61 2.40
CA LYS A 57 1.96 4.01 2.77
C LYS A 57 1.95 4.88 1.51
N ARG A 58 1.06 5.85 1.47
CA ARG A 58 0.97 6.85 0.41
C ARG A 58 2.21 7.73 0.43
N ILE A 59 2.81 7.89 -0.74
CA ILE A 59 3.87 8.87 -0.94
C ILE A 59 3.17 10.16 -1.39
N GLY A 60 3.18 11.16 -0.52
CA GLY A 60 2.74 12.51 -0.85
C GLY A 60 3.91 13.32 -1.40
N VAL A 61 3.65 14.06 -2.49
CA VAL A 61 4.39 15.27 -2.84
C VAL A 61 3.98 16.37 -1.88
#